data_AF-A0A4R0XVF1-F1
#
_entry.id   AF-A0A4R0XVF1-F1
#
_cell.length_a   1.000
_cell.length_b   1.000
_cell.length_c   1.000
_cell.angle_alpha   90.00
_cell.angle_beta   90.00
_cell.angle_gamma   90.00
#
_symmetry.space_group_name_H-M   'P 1'
#
loop_
_entity.id
_entity.type
_entity.pdbx_description
1 polymer ?
#
loop_
_entity_poly.entity_id
_entity_poly.type
_entity_poly.pdbx_seq_one_letter_code
_entity_poly.pdbx_strand_id
1 'polypeptide(L)'
;MGILVELNNFDISKRLIFVKNTIHYGAPNYKEMIEELKEHHEMTGEKIAYLLPISGASTVSEWARGGRPNYEVGEALIELWKLFTDKDDKDIPRNNHWSL
;
A
#
# COMPACT_ATOMS: atom_id res chain seq x y z
N MET A 1 -33.35 10.65 23.83
CA MET A 1 -33.58 9.74 22.68
C MET A 1 -33.24 10.52 21.42
N GLY A 2 -32.10 10.38 20.77
CA GLY A 2 -31.04 9.38 20.85
C GLY A 2 -30.56 9.11 19.43
N ILE A 3 -29.70 9.99 18.87
CA ILE A 3 -29.00 9.71 17.60
C ILE A 3 -27.60 10.37 17.53
N LEU A 4 -27.31 11.43 18.30
CA LEU A 4 -26.02 12.16 18.22
C LEU A 4 -24.99 11.80 19.31
N VAL A 5 -25.37 11.02 20.33
CA VAL A 5 -24.49 10.70 21.47
C VAL A 5 -23.74 9.38 21.27
N GLU A 6 -24.18 8.50 20.36
CA GLU A 6 -23.65 7.14 20.26
C GLU A 6 -22.44 6.98 19.32
N LEU A 7 -22.01 8.04 18.63
CA LEU A 7 -20.80 8.00 17.79
C LEU A 7 -19.52 8.42 18.53
N ASN A 8 -19.62 8.89 19.78
CA ASN A 8 -18.47 9.28 20.60
C ASN A 8 -17.89 8.15 21.46
N ASN A 9 -18.37 6.91 21.29
CA ASN A 9 -17.93 5.74 22.06
C ASN A 9 -16.86 4.87 21.35
N PHE A 10 -16.36 5.30 20.19
CA PHE A 10 -15.09 4.77 19.72
C PHE A 10 -14.01 5.66 20.30
N ASP A 11 -13.10 5.06 21.05
CA ASP A 11 -11.76 5.61 21.25
C ASP A 11 -11.15 5.69 19.84
N ILE A 12 -11.46 6.78 19.13
CA ILE A 12 -11.02 7.02 17.77
C ILE A 12 -9.52 7.20 17.90
N SER A 13 -8.82 6.07 17.75
CA SER A 13 -7.38 5.99 17.80
C SER A 13 -6.83 7.17 17.03
N LYS A 14 -5.87 7.91 17.59
CA LYS A 14 -5.33 9.16 17.01
C LYS A 14 -4.94 9.04 15.52
N ARG A 15 -4.76 7.80 15.03
CA ARG A 15 -4.62 7.42 13.61
C ARG A 15 -5.84 7.77 12.74
N LEU A 16 -7.08 7.60 13.20
CA LEU A 16 -8.31 7.86 12.44
C LEU A 16 -8.59 9.36 12.19
N ILE A 17 -8.11 10.25 13.06
CA ILE A 17 -8.25 11.69 12.86
C ILE A 17 -7.15 12.22 11.92
N PHE A 18 -5.95 11.64 12.00
CA PHE A 18 -4.88 11.88 11.02
C PHE A 18 -5.25 11.40 9.62
N VAL A 19 -6.10 10.39 9.52
CA VAL A 19 -6.73 9.97 8.27
C VAL A 19 -7.44 11.19 7.68
N LYS A 20 -8.54 11.75 8.20
CA LYS A 20 -9.45 12.59 7.38
C LYS A 20 -8.89 13.85 6.66
N ASN A 21 -7.75 14.42 7.07
CA ASN A 21 -7.25 15.72 6.54
C ASN A 21 -6.05 15.66 5.58
N THR A 22 -5.47 14.50 5.27
CA THR A 22 -4.26 14.41 4.40
C THR A 22 -4.32 13.34 3.30
N ILE A 23 -5.47 12.70 3.07
CA ILE A 23 -5.53 11.46 2.28
C ILE A 23 -5.83 11.71 0.82
N HIS A 24 -4.77 11.63 0.04
CA HIS A 24 -4.84 10.98 -1.25
C HIS A 24 -5.18 9.48 -1.02
N TYR A 25 -6.42 9.15 -0.69
CA TYR A 25 -6.95 7.79 -0.40
C TYR A 25 -7.06 6.87 -1.63
N GLY A 26 -6.28 7.13 -2.68
CA GLY A 26 -6.21 6.25 -3.86
C GLY A 26 -5.62 4.90 -3.49
N ALA A 27 -6.10 3.80 -4.09
CA ALA A 27 -5.46 2.50 -3.90
C ALA A 27 -3.98 2.58 -4.34
N PRO A 28 -3.03 1.99 -3.59
CA PRO A 28 -1.63 1.96 -3.96
C PRO A 28 -1.41 1.38 -5.36
N ASN A 29 -0.49 1.97 -6.12
CA ASN A 29 -0.11 1.50 -7.44
C ASN A 29 1.01 0.47 -7.31
N TYR A 30 0.62 -0.78 -7.07
CA TYR A 30 1.57 -1.89 -6.88
C TYR A 30 2.43 -2.16 -8.11
N LYS A 31 1.92 -1.88 -9.32
CA LYS A 31 2.69 -2.02 -10.55
C LYS A 31 3.92 -1.12 -10.51
N GLU A 32 3.72 0.16 -10.22
CA GLU A 32 4.78 1.16 -10.18
C GLU A 32 5.81 0.86 -9.08
N MET A 33 5.36 0.40 -7.90
CA MET A 33 6.28 -0.05 -6.84
C MET A 33 7.14 -1.24 -7.29
N ILE A 34 6.55 -2.23 -7.96
CA ILE A 34 7.27 -3.42 -8.43
C ILE A 34 8.25 -3.05 -9.55
N GLU A 35 7.86 -2.17 -10.46
CA GLU A 35 8.73 -1.64 -11.51
C GLU A 35 9.92 -0.89 -10.90
N GLU A 36 9.67 -0.01 -9.92
CA GLU A 36 10.73 0.72 -9.22
C GLU A 36 11.71 -0.21 -8.49
N LEU A 37 11.18 -1.21 -7.75
CA LEU A 37 12.02 -2.22 -7.09
C LEU A 37 12.90 -2.98 -8.09
N LYS A 38 12.34 -3.35 -9.24
CA LYS A 38 13.07 -4.08 -10.28
C LYS A 38 14.16 -3.25 -10.94
N GLU A 39 13.85 -1.99 -11.26
CA GLU A 39 14.75 -1.12 -12.04
C GLU A 39 15.83 -0.47 -11.17
N HIS A 40 15.49 -0.04 -9.96
CA HIS A 40 16.39 0.76 -9.11
C HIS A 40 17.05 -0.03 -7.98
N HIS A 41 16.51 -1.19 -7.61
CA HIS A 41 16.96 -1.96 -6.44
C HIS A 41 17.35 -3.42 -6.75
N GLU A 42 17.52 -3.77 -8.03
CA GLU A 42 17.91 -5.12 -8.49
C GLU A 42 17.05 -6.27 -7.89
N MET A 43 15.78 -5.94 -7.58
CA MET A 43 14.83 -6.88 -7.00
C MET A 43 14.13 -7.65 -8.11
N THR A 44 14.47 -8.93 -8.30
CA THR A 44 13.73 -9.80 -9.22
C THR A 44 12.38 -10.19 -8.63
N GLY A 45 11.42 -10.57 -9.48
CA GLY A 45 10.12 -11.07 -9.01
C GLY A 45 10.24 -12.27 -8.08
N GLU A 46 11.28 -13.08 -8.23
CA GLU A 46 11.61 -14.20 -7.33
C GLU A 46 12.09 -13.73 -5.97
N LYS A 47 12.98 -12.73 -5.90
CA LYS A 47 13.40 -12.15 -4.61
C LYS A 47 12.24 -11.49 -3.88
N ILE A 48 11.39 -10.76 -4.61
CA ILE A 48 10.18 -10.15 -4.05
C ILE A 48 9.25 -11.24 -3.50
N ALA A 49 9.01 -12.31 -4.28
CA ALA A 49 8.16 -13.41 -3.84
C ALA A 49 8.74 -14.21 -2.67
N TYR A 50 10.07 -14.30 -2.56
CA TYR A 50 10.74 -14.94 -1.43
C TYR A 50 10.55 -14.17 -0.11
N LEU A 51 10.47 -12.85 -0.18
CA LEU A 51 10.29 -11.98 1.00
C LEU A 51 8.83 -11.81 1.40
N LEU A 52 7.89 -12.05 0.49
CA LEU A 52 6.46 -11.92 0.73
C LEU A 52 5.81 -13.29 1.04
N PRO A 53 4.73 -13.33 1.84
CA PRO A 53 4.01 -14.56 2.14
C PRO A 53 3.13 -15.01 0.96
N ILE A 54 3.73 -15.30 -0.20
CA ILE A 54 3.03 -15.69 -1.44
C ILE A 54 3.62 -16.94 -2.08
N SER A 55 2.84 -17.56 -2.97
CA SER A 55 3.17 -18.84 -3.59
C SER A 55 4.33 -18.78 -4.59
N GLY A 56 4.64 -17.61 -5.18
CA GLY A 56 5.79 -17.47 -6.08
C GLY A 56 5.80 -16.21 -6.96
N ALA A 57 6.84 -16.12 -7.80
CA ALA A 57 7.13 -14.98 -8.69
C ALA A 57 6.05 -14.73 -9.76
N SER A 58 5.26 -15.75 -10.10
CA SER A 58 4.12 -15.59 -11.03
C SER A 58 3.11 -14.58 -10.48
N THR A 59 2.81 -14.63 -9.19
CA THR A 59 1.89 -13.71 -8.51
C THR A 59 2.40 -12.27 -8.54
N VAL A 60 3.71 -12.05 -8.31
CA VAL A 60 4.34 -10.72 -8.46
C VAL A 60 4.21 -10.21 -9.89
N SER A 61 4.36 -11.12 -10.87
CA SER A 61 4.25 -10.79 -12.29
C SER A 61 2.81 -10.47 -12.71
N GLU A 62 1.80 -11.02 -12.03
CA GLU A 62 0.40 -10.63 -12.23
C GLU A 62 0.13 -9.22 -11.72
N TRP A 63 0.67 -8.85 -10.55
CA TRP A 63 0.51 -7.49 -10.00
C TRP A 63 1.23 -6.44 -10.85
N ALA A 64 2.41 -6.76 -11.38
CA ALA A 64 3.11 -5.91 -12.35
C ALA A 64 2.30 -5.67 -13.65
N ARG A 65 1.33 -6.53 -13.96
CA ARG A 65 0.40 -6.36 -15.11
C ARG A 65 -0.90 -5.65 -14.73
N GLY A 66 -1.04 -5.17 -13.50
CA GLY A 66 -2.25 -4.50 -13.00
C GLY A 66 -3.16 -5.37 -12.13
N GLY A 67 -2.75 -6.60 -11.80
CA GLY A 67 -3.38 -7.41 -10.76
C GLY A 67 -3.26 -6.73 -9.39
N ARG A 68 -4.10 -7.14 -8.43
CA ARG A 68 -4.11 -6.58 -7.08
C ARG A 68 -3.83 -7.68 -6.05
N PRO A 69 -2.90 -7.45 -5.10
CA PRO A 69 -2.71 -8.34 -3.97
C PRO A 69 -3.93 -8.31 -3.03
N ASN A 70 -4.03 -9.31 -2.16
CA ASN A 70 -4.91 -9.22 -1.00
C ASN A 70 -4.37 -8.14 -0.03
N TYR A 71 -5.17 -7.78 0.98
CA TYR A 71 -4.80 -6.68 1.89
C TYR A 71 -3.47 -6.93 2.62
N GLU A 72 -3.30 -8.08 3.27
CA GLU A 72 -2.11 -8.40 4.06
C GLU A 72 -0.83 -8.43 3.22
N VAL A 73 -0.88 -9.03 2.04
CA VAL A 73 0.23 -9.10 1.10
C VAL A 73 0.52 -7.73 0.47
N GLY A 74 -0.52 -6.92 0.26
CA GLY A 74 -0.39 -5.55 -0.22
C GLY A 74 0.36 -4.67 0.79
N GLU A 75 0.00 -4.76 2.07
CA GLU A 75 0.71 -4.05 3.14
C GLU A 75 2.18 -4.49 3.23
N ALA A 76 2.44 -5.80 3.18
CA ALA A 76 3.80 -6.33 3.19
C ALA A 76 4.64 -5.84 2.00
N LEU A 77 4.04 -5.73 0.80
CA LEU A 77 4.70 -5.19 -0.38
C LEU A 77 5.01 -3.69 -0.23
N ILE A 78 4.11 -2.92 0.37
CA ILE A 78 4.31 -1.49 0.65
C ILE A 78 5.46 -1.30 1.64
N GLU A 79 5.51 -2.09 2.71
CA GLU A 79 6.59 -2.05 3.69
C GLU A 79 7.94 -2.41 3.06
N LEU A 80 7.97 -3.46 2.23
CA LEU A 80 9.15 -3.84 1.47
C LEU A 80 9.62 -2.67 0.58
N TRP A 81 8.70 -2.05 -0.17
CA TRP A 81 9.04 -0.94 -1.05
C TRP A 81 9.63 0.25 -0.28
N LYS A 82 9.05 0.65 0.86
CA LYS A 82 9.58 1.72 1.72
C LYS A 82 10.97 1.41 2.23
N LEU A 83 11.21 0.16 2.66
CA LEU A 83 12.50 -0.27 3.19
C LEU A 83 13.62 -0.12 2.15
N PHE A 84 13.34 -0.42 0.89
CA PHE A 84 14.34 -0.34 -0.18
C PHE A 84 14.50 1.06 -0.76
N THR A 85 13.43 1.86 -0.79
CA THR A 85 13.44 3.21 -1.38
C THR A 85 13.74 4.32 -0.38
N ASP A 86 13.79 4.03 0.93
CA ASP A 86 13.90 5.00 2.03
C ASP A 86 12.79 6.08 1.99
N LYS A 87 11.60 5.67 1.53
CA LYS A 87 10.41 6.53 1.35
C LYS A 87 9.38 6.32 2.45
N ASP A 88 8.52 7.32 2.63
CA ASP A 88 7.48 7.33 3.67
C ASP A 88 6.07 7.16 3.06
N ASP A 89 5.03 7.10 3.90
CA ASP A 89 3.63 6.89 3.50
C ASP A 89 3.11 7.90 2.46
N LYS A 90 3.65 9.12 2.50
CA LYS A 90 3.30 10.23 1.60
C LYS A 90 3.79 10.02 0.16
N ASP A 91 4.83 9.22 -0.03
CA ASP A 91 5.50 9.02 -1.32
C ASP A 91 4.96 7.78 -2.05
N ILE A 92 4.07 7.02 -1.40
CA ILE A 92 3.44 5.83 -1.96
C ILE A 92 2.75 6.21 -3.28
N PRO A 93 3.13 5.61 -4.42
CA PRO A 93 2.43 5.84 -5.68
C PRO A 93 1.00 5.31 -5.56
N ARG A 94 0.02 6.08 -6.04
CA ARG A 94 -1.42 5.76 -5.92
C ARG A 94 -2.10 5.94 -7.26
N ASN A 95 -3.05 5.04 -7.58
CA ASN A 95 -3.69 4.98 -8.90
C ASN A 95 -4.55 6.22 -9.24
N ASN A 96 -5.00 6.97 -8.24
CA ASN A 96 -5.79 8.18 -8.42
C ASN A 96 -5.15 9.34 -7.66
N HIS A 97 -4.67 10.34 -8.40
CA HIS A 97 -4.45 11.67 -7.86
C HIS A 97 -5.79 12.41 -7.92
N TRP A 98 -6.49 12.55 -6.80
CA TRP A 98 -7.61 13.49 -6.78
C TRP A 98 -7.04 14.89 -6.91
N SER A 99 -7.23 15.50 -8.07
CA SER A 99 -7.08 16.94 -8.24
C SER A 99 -8.14 17.62 -7.38
N LEU A 100 -7.70 18.46 -6.43
CA LEU A 100 -8.56 19.41 -5.73
C LEU A 100 -9.11 20.44 -6.71
#